data_AF-A0A6I7YXP0-F1
#
_entry.id   AF-A0A6I7YXP0-F1
#
_cell.length_a   1.000
_cell.length_b   1.000
_cell.length_c   1.000
_cell.angle_alpha   90.00
_cell.angle_beta   90.00
_cell.angle_gamma   90.00
#
_symmetry.space_group_name_H-M   'P 1'
#
loop_
_entity.id
_entity.type
_entity.pdbx_description
1 polymer ?
#
loop_
_entity_poly.entity_id
_entity_poly.type
_entity_poly.pdbx_seq_one_letter_code
_entity_poly.pdbx_strand_id
1 'polypeptide(L)'
;THPAPVIAAFRDRLRQPGADPAEALRTLADVTTPALAHRVAALVREMVELRPEAAAHLAVYVDRRLTHGPAARTALFPLVTGVLIGCAGSVRAALATVLAAPGGRASHELRRELLDLLLAHERDPAVLGALLRAAAEDLARRGEEPTRELVHRTGRLMVRTPAGATGFDRGLVELARGVPGFAAAVARWLSDAPEEWAGVVGPSTRRMVGNLAGVRVPA
;
A
#
# COMPACT_ATOMS: atom_id res chain seq x y z
N THR A 1 -1.90 36.89 3.34
CA THR A 1 -2.97 36.21 2.57
C THR A 1 -3.79 35.35 3.52
N HIS A 2 -5.13 35.41 3.49
CA HIS A 2 -5.99 34.58 4.36
C HIS A 2 -6.21 33.20 3.72
N PRO A 3 -5.77 32.09 4.34
CA PRO A 3 -5.80 30.77 3.72
C PRO A 3 -7.19 30.12 3.73
N ALA A 4 -8.11 30.56 4.58
CA ALA A 4 -9.43 29.92 4.72
C ALA A 4 -10.32 30.03 3.47
N PRO A 5 -10.45 31.19 2.80
CA PRO A 5 -11.21 31.29 1.55
C PRO A 5 -10.64 30.42 0.42
N VAL A 6 -9.32 30.31 0.32
CA VAL A 6 -8.66 29.47 -0.69
C VAL A 6 -8.99 27.99 -0.47
N ILE A 7 -8.91 27.51 0.78
CA ILE A 7 -9.26 26.13 1.11
C ILE A 7 -10.76 25.85 0.89
N ALA A 8 -11.63 26.83 1.16
CA ALA A 8 -13.06 26.70 0.85
C ALA A 8 -13.30 26.57 -0.67
N ALA A 9 -12.64 27.39 -1.49
CA ALA A 9 -12.74 27.29 -2.95
C ALA A 9 -12.25 25.94 -3.49
N PHE A 10 -11.15 25.39 -2.95
CA PHE A 10 -10.71 24.04 -3.28
C PHE A 10 -11.73 22.97 -2.85
N ARG A 11 -12.36 23.13 -1.68
CA ARG A 11 -13.42 22.22 -1.23
C ARG A 11 -14.60 22.21 -2.19
N ASP A 12 -15.08 23.38 -2.58
CA ASP A 12 -16.21 23.50 -3.49
C ASP A 12 -15.87 22.89 -4.86
N ARG A 13 -14.67 23.15 -5.38
CA ARG A 13 -14.19 22.54 -6.64
C ARG A 13 -14.10 21.02 -6.56
N LEU A 14 -13.59 20.45 -5.47
CA LEU A 14 -13.46 18.99 -5.33
C LEU A 14 -14.82 18.27 -5.17
N ARG A 15 -15.85 18.99 -4.72
CA ARG A 15 -17.23 18.48 -4.63
C ARG A 15 -18.00 18.55 -5.95
N GLN A 16 -17.59 19.42 -6.89
CA GLN A 16 -18.28 19.56 -8.17
C GLN A 16 -18.10 18.31 -9.07
N PRO A 17 -19.20 17.73 -9.58
CA PRO A 17 -19.13 16.67 -10.58
C PRO A 17 -18.39 17.16 -11.84
N GLY A 18 -17.44 16.36 -12.34
CA GLY A 18 -16.68 16.68 -13.55
C GLY A 18 -15.46 17.60 -13.38
N ALA A 19 -15.18 18.10 -12.17
CA ALA A 19 -13.88 18.72 -11.89
C ALA A 19 -12.75 17.67 -11.99
N ASP A 20 -11.56 18.07 -12.47
CA ASP A 20 -10.36 17.22 -12.40
C ASP A 20 -9.71 17.34 -11.01
N PRO A 21 -9.95 16.38 -10.09
CA PRO A 21 -9.31 16.39 -8.78
C PRO A 21 -7.80 16.18 -8.88
N ALA A 22 -7.29 15.58 -9.97
CA ALA A 22 -5.87 15.24 -10.09
C ALA A 22 -4.99 16.49 -10.12
N GLU A 23 -5.36 17.51 -10.90
CA GLU A 23 -4.62 18.77 -10.98
C GLU A 23 -4.64 19.53 -9.65
N ALA A 24 -5.82 19.65 -9.04
CA ALA A 24 -5.97 20.33 -7.75
C ALA A 24 -5.12 19.66 -6.66
N LEU A 25 -5.19 18.33 -6.56
CA LEU A 25 -4.43 17.57 -5.56
C LEU A 25 -2.93 17.58 -5.83
N ARG A 26 -2.50 17.58 -7.10
CA ARG A 26 -1.09 17.74 -7.46
C ARG A 26 -0.53 19.06 -6.93
N THR A 27 -1.25 20.17 -7.12
CA THR A 27 -0.84 21.49 -6.61
C THR A 27 -0.86 21.53 -5.08
N LEU A 28 -1.90 20.97 -4.46
CA LEU A 28 -2.03 20.94 -3.01
C LEU A 28 -0.98 20.07 -2.30
N ALA A 29 -0.45 19.04 -2.97
CA ALA A 29 0.61 18.19 -2.42
C ALA A 29 1.93 18.96 -2.18
N ASP A 30 2.20 20.02 -2.94
CA ASP A 30 3.43 20.81 -2.80
C ASP A 30 3.36 21.83 -1.66
N VAL A 31 2.21 21.98 -1.01
CA VAL A 31 2.02 22.91 0.10
C VAL A 31 2.69 22.38 1.36
N THR A 32 3.87 22.91 1.71
CA THR A 32 4.66 22.45 2.87
C THR A 32 4.39 23.21 4.17
N THR A 33 3.74 24.38 4.12
CA THR A 33 3.37 25.15 5.31
C THR A 33 2.52 24.29 6.26
N PRO A 34 2.99 23.97 7.50
CA PRO A 34 2.39 22.93 8.32
C PRO A 34 0.89 23.09 8.56
N ALA A 35 0.44 24.27 9.01
CA ALA A 35 -0.98 24.51 9.28
C ALA A 35 -1.87 24.36 8.02
N LEU A 36 -1.33 24.68 6.84
CA LEU A 36 -2.05 24.54 5.59
C LEU A 36 -2.05 23.08 5.11
N ALA A 37 -0.92 22.38 5.25
CA ALA A 37 -0.80 20.96 4.93
C ALA A 37 -1.79 20.08 5.71
N HIS A 38 -2.04 20.38 6.99
CA HIS A 38 -3.06 19.67 7.79
C HIS A 38 -4.48 19.92 7.25
N ARG A 39 -4.80 21.16 6.87
CA ARG A 39 -6.11 21.51 6.30
C ARG A 39 -6.33 20.85 4.95
N VAL A 40 -5.29 20.81 4.12
CA VAL A 40 -5.29 20.09 2.84
C VAL A 40 -5.51 18.59 3.10
N ALA A 41 -4.75 17.99 4.01
CA ALA A 41 -4.91 16.58 4.35
C ALA A 41 -6.34 16.23 4.80
N ALA A 42 -6.95 17.08 5.64
CA ALA A 42 -8.35 16.92 6.03
C ALA A 42 -9.32 17.02 4.84
N LEU A 43 -9.06 17.92 3.89
CA LEU A 43 -9.84 18.06 2.67
C LEU A 43 -9.72 16.84 1.76
N VAL A 44 -8.52 16.29 1.59
CA VAL A 44 -8.30 15.07 0.79
C VAL A 44 -9.05 13.89 1.40
N ARG A 45 -9.03 13.76 2.74
CA ARG A 45 -9.78 12.74 3.46
C ARG A 45 -11.29 12.88 3.22
N GLU A 46 -11.84 14.07 3.42
CA GLU A 46 -13.26 14.36 3.19
C GLU A 46 -13.68 13.98 1.77
N MET A 47 -12.84 14.27 0.77
CA MET A 47 -13.09 13.92 -0.61
C MET A 47 -13.19 12.41 -0.82
N VAL A 48 -12.25 11.60 -0.33
CA VAL A 48 -12.28 10.14 -0.54
C VAL A 48 -13.32 9.41 0.31
N GLU A 49 -13.74 10.00 1.43
CA GLU A 49 -14.87 9.51 2.22
C GLU A 49 -16.19 9.66 1.45
N LEU A 50 -16.38 10.79 0.76
CA LEU A 50 -17.57 11.06 -0.06
C LEU A 50 -17.51 10.38 -1.44
N ARG A 51 -16.31 10.20 -1.99
CA ARG A 51 -16.06 9.71 -3.35
C ARG A 51 -14.96 8.65 -3.36
N PRO A 52 -15.26 7.40 -3.00
CA PRO A 52 -14.27 6.32 -2.99
C PRO A 52 -13.59 6.07 -4.34
N GLU A 53 -14.23 6.42 -5.45
CA GLU A 53 -13.64 6.36 -6.79
C GLU A 53 -12.42 7.28 -6.97
N ALA A 54 -12.24 8.28 -6.10
CA ALA A 54 -11.07 9.16 -6.09
C ALA A 54 -9.84 8.54 -5.38
N ALA A 55 -9.88 7.25 -5.01
CA ALA A 55 -8.80 6.54 -4.33
C ALA A 55 -7.44 6.66 -5.03
N ALA A 56 -7.42 6.59 -6.37
CA ALA A 56 -6.19 6.74 -7.15
C ALA A 56 -5.56 8.14 -6.98
N HIS A 57 -6.38 9.19 -6.81
CA HIS A 57 -5.86 10.54 -6.60
C HIS A 57 -5.31 10.74 -5.18
N LEU A 58 -5.90 10.09 -4.16
CA LEU A 58 -5.30 10.02 -2.83
C LEU A 58 -3.92 9.36 -2.89
N ALA A 59 -3.80 8.25 -3.61
CA ALA A 59 -2.55 7.53 -3.77
C ALA A 59 -1.45 8.44 -4.32
N VAL A 60 -1.73 9.15 -5.42
CA VAL A 60 -0.81 10.12 -6.03
C VAL A 60 -0.48 11.27 -5.08
N TYR A 61 -1.48 11.81 -4.35
CA TYR A 61 -1.28 12.86 -3.35
C TYR A 61 -0.32 12.40 -2.24
N VAL A 62 -0.55 11.21 -1.66
CA VAL A 62 0.29 10.66 -0.59
C VAL A 62 1.69 10.39 -1.10
N ASP A 63 1.84 9.78 -2.28
CA ASP A 63 3.14 9.48 -2.86
C ASP A 63 3.99 10.74 -3.05
N ARG A 64 3.37 11.81 -3.59
CA ARG A 64 4.02 13.11 -3.74
C ARG A 64 4.32 13.78 -2.40
N ARG A 65 3.44 13.65 -1.40
CA ARG A 65 3.72 14.19 -0.06
C ARG A 65 4.91 13.50 0.60
N LEU A 66 5.06 12.19 0.40
CA LEU A 66 6.17 11.41 0.94
C LEU A 66 7.53 11.88 0.42
N THR A 67 7.60 12.51 -0.76
CA THR A 67 8.87 13.06 -1.27
C THR A 67 9.39 14.26 -0.47
N HIS A 68 8.54 14.91 0.33
CA HIS A 68 8.94 15.98 1.26
C HIS A 68 9.59 15.44 2.55
N GLY A 69 9.73 14.11 2.66
CA GLY A 69 10.44 13.45 3.76
C GLY A 69 9.80 13.67 5.14
N PRO A 70 10.60 13.78 6.21
CA PRO A 70 10.08 13.88 7.58
C PRO A 70 9.10 15.03 7.82
N ALA A 71 9.20 16.12 7.05
CA ALA A 71 8.29 17.26 7.16
C ALA A 71 6.83 16.90 6.80
N ALA A 72 6.61 15.87 5.98
CA ALA A 72 5.28 15.40 5.64
C ALA A 72 4.58 14.62 6.76
N ARG A 73 5.35 14.15 7.76
CA ARG A 73 4.89 13.27 8.84
C ARG A 73 3.64 13.82 9.54
N THR A 74 3.69 15.08 9.94
CA THR A 74 2.61 15.73 10.71
C THR A 74 1.29 15.78 9.94
N ALA A 75 1.32 15.96 8.63
CA ALA A 75 0.13 15.98 7.79
C ALA A 75 -0.34 14.57 7.36
N LEU A 76 0.60 13.64 7.12
CA LEU A 76 0.27 12.31 6.60
C LEU A 76 -0.26 11.35 7.67
N PHE A 77 0.26 11.40 8.90
CA PHE A 77 -0.22 10.51 9.97
C PHE A 77 -1.73 10.68 10.26
N PRO A 78 -2.25 11.90 10.51
CA PRO A 78 -3.68 12.09 10.73
C PRO A 78 -4.54 11.70 9.52
N LEU A 79 -4.05 11.95 8.30
CA LEU A 79 -4.72 11.53 7.07
C LEU A 79 -4.83 10.01 6.99
N VAL A 80 -3.71 9.31 7.12
CA VAL A 80 -3.67 7.85 7.03
C VAL A 80 -4.51 7.22 8.13
N THR A 81 -4.40 7.67 9.37
CA THR A 81 -5.25 7.19 10.47
C THR A 81 -6.73 7.40 10.17
N GLY A 82 -7.11 8.57 9.66
CA GLY A 82 -8.50 8.85 9.27
C GLY A 82 -9.01 7.94 8.15
N VAL A 83 -8.17 7.68 7.14
CA VAL A 83 -8.48 6.75 6.04
C VAL A 83 -8.65 5.32 6.56
N LEU A 84 -7.78 4.86 7.47
CA LEU A 84 -7.86 3.52 8.04
C LEU A 84 -9.14 3.30 8.87
N ILE A 85 -9.64 4.33 9.54
CA ILE A 85 -10.82 4.26 10.41
C ILE A 85 -12.12 4.39 9.62
N GLY A 86 -12.19 5.32 8.65
CA GLY A 86 -13.46 5.76 8.08
C GLY A 86 -13.68 5.49 6.60
N CYS A 87 -12.65 5.13 5.83
CA CYS A 87 -12.77 5.00 4.37
C CYS A 87 -13.04 3.57 3.90
N ALA A 88 -13.63 3.46 2.71
CA ALA A 88 -13.87 2.18 2.03
C ALA A 88 -12.58 1.38 1.78
N GLY A 89 -12.71 0.05 1.67
CA GLY A 89 -11.59 -0.85 1.39
C GLY A 89 -10.81 -0.49 0.12
N SER A 90 -11.47 0.01 -0.94
CA SER A 90 -10.80 0.45 -2.17
C SER A 90 -9.83 1.62 -1.96
N VAL A 91 -10.18 2.56 -1.08
CA VAL A 91 -9.32 3.71 -0.72
C VAL A 91 -8.12 3.23 0.10
N ARG A 92 -8.35 2.33 1.06
CA ARG A 92 -7.27 1.72 1.86
C ARG A 92 -6.35 0.86 1.01
N ALA A 93 -6.88 0.15 0.00
CA ALA A 93 -6.08 -0.60 -0.98
C ALA A 93 -5.19 0.30 -1.82
N ALA A 94 -5.70 1.44 -2.31
CA ALA A 94 -4.90 2.42 -3.04
C ALA A 94 -3.81 3.08 -2.16
N LEU A 95 -4.08 3.25 -0.87
CA LEU A 95 -3.07 3.69 0.09
C LEU A 95 -2.00 2.61 0.30
N ALA A 96 -2.40 1.35 0.43
CA ALA A 96 -1.49 0.22 0.64
C ALA A 96 -0.45 0.10 -0.50
N THR A 97 -0.86 0.28 -1.76
CA THR A 97 0.07 0.22 -2.89
C THR A 97 1.15 1.30 -2.83
N VAL A 98 0.80 2.52 -2.40
CA VAL A 98 1.76 3.62 -2.25
C VAL A 98 2.71 3.36 -1.09
N LEU A 99 2.20 2.90 0.06
CA LEU A 99 3.05 2.61 1.22
C LEU A 99 3.98 1.40 0.97
N ALA A 100 3.56 0.45 0.13
CA ALA A 100 4.39 -0.66 -0.35
C ALA A 100 5.34 -0.30 -1.49
N ALA A 101 5.25 0.88 -2.09
CA ALA A 101 6.27 1.30 -3.05
C ALA A 101 7.57 1.64 -2.30
N PRO A 102 8.76 1.24 -2.80
CA PRO A 102 10.04 1.53 -2.15
C PRO A 102 10.32 3.02 -2.02
N GLY A 103 9.81 3.86 -2.93
CA GLY A 103 10.00 5.31 -2.91
C GLY A 103 11.47 5.77 -2.99
N GLY A 104 11.69 7.07 -2.82
CA GLY A 104 13.04 7.65 -2.69
C GLY A 104 13.53 7.60 -1.23
N ARG A 105 14.85 7.70 -1.02
CA ARG A 105 15.50 7.60 0.30
C ARG A 105 14.88 8.50 1.37
N ALA A 106 14.52 9.73 1.01
CA ALA A 106 13.89 10.69 1.93
C ALA A 106 12.55 10.20 2.51
N SER A 107 11.86 9.29 1.81
CA SER A 107 10.54 8.76 2.20
C SER A 107 10.57 7.42 2.93
N HIS A 108 11.73 6.75 3.01
CA HIS A 108 11.82 5.35 3.45
C HIS A 108 11.31 5.14 4.89
N GLU A 109 11.77 5.97 5.82
CA GLU A 109 11.37 5.87 7.23
C GLU A 109 9.87 6.13 7.40
N LEU A 110 9.36 7.22 6.82
CA LEU A 110 7.94 7.57 6.94
C LEU A 110 7.03 6.54 6.24
N ARG A 111 7.43 5.99 5.10
CA ARG A 111 6.69 4.89 4.45
C ARG A 111 6.64 3.67 5.35
N ARG A 112 7.76 3.30 5.97
CA ARG A 112 7.81 2.17 6.90
C ARG A 112 6.88 2.40 8.09
N GLU A 113 6.94 3.55 8.73
CA GLU A 113 6.04 3.87 9.86
C GLU A 113 4.56 3.79 9.49
N LEU A 114 4.18 4.38 8.34
CA LEU A 114 2.80 4.37 7.87
C LEU A 114 2.34 2.97 7.41
N LEU A 115 3.25 2.19 6.83
CA LEU A 115 2.98 0.80 6.46
C LEU A 115 2.80 -0.08 7.70
N ASP A 116 3.60 0.12 8.74
CA ASP A 116 3.44 -0.55 10.03
C ASP A 116 2.10 -0.20 10.67
N LEU A 117 1.69 1.07 10.59
CA LEU A 117 0.37 1.53 11.02
C LEU A 117 -0.76 0.83 10.24
N LEU A 118 -0.65 0.75 8.91
CA LEU A 118 -1.63 0.06 8.06
C LEU A 118 -1.75 -1.42 8.43
N LEU A 119 -0.62 -2.13 8.52
CA LEU A 119 -0.57 -3.56 8.85
C LEU A 119 -1.11 -3.86 10.25
N ALA A 120 -0.98 -2.94 11.20
CA ALA A 120 -1.53 -3.10 12.55
C ALA A 120 -3.07 -3.07 12.57
N HIS A 121 -3.71 -2.34 11.65
CA HIS A 121 -5.16 -2.12 11.64
C HIS A 121 -5.89 -2.98 10.59
N GLU A 122 -5.22 -3.36 9.51
CA GLU A 122 -5.88 -3.96 8.36
C GLU A 122 -6.31 -5.41 8.57
N ARG A 123 -7.53 -5.73 8.11
CA ARG A 123 -8.14 -7.06 8.13
C ARG A 123 -8.79 -7.44 6.80
N ASP A 124 -8.97 -6.48 5.90
CA ASP A 124 -9.61 -6.68 4.61
C ASP A 124 -8.66 -7.42 3.65
N PRO A 125 -9.03 -8.63 3.18
CA PRO A 125 -8.21 -9.41 2.25
C PRO A 125 -7.93 -8.68 0.93
N ALA A 126 -8.81 -7.78 0.47
CA ALA A 126 -8.60 -7.03 -0.76
C ALA A 126 -7.45 -6.01 -0.60
N VAL A 127 -7.37 -5.35 0.56
CA VAL A 127 -6.28 -4.41 0.87
C VAL A 127 -4.96 -5.16 1.02
N LEU A 128 -4.96 -6.28 1.74
CA LEU A 128 -3.78 -7.12 1.89
C LEU A 128 -3.32 -7.73 0.55
N GLY A 129 -4.26 -8.09 -0.33
CA GLY A 129 -3.94 -8.53 -1.70
C GLY A 129 -3.32 -7.44 -2.56
N ALA A 130 -3.78 -6.18 -2.42
CA ALA A 130 -3.15 -5.03 -3.09
C ALA A 130 -1.71 -4.80 -2.58
N LEU A 131 -1.50 -4.97 -1.27
CA LEU A 131 -0.19 -4.87 -0.65
C LEU A 131 0.77 -5.96 -1.14
N LEU A 132 0.31 -7.22 -1.19
CA LEU A 132 1.06 -8.35 -1.72
C LEU A 132 1.51 -8.11 -3.17
N ARG A 133 0.58 -7.65 -4.02
CA ARG A 133 0.86 -7.33 -5.42
C ARG A 133 1.94 -6.24 -5.54
N ALA A 134 1.76 -5.13 -4.83
CA ALA A 134 2.73 -4.03 -4.86
C ALA A 134 4.13 -4.46 -4.39
N ALA A 135 4.21 -5.28 -3.33
CA ALA A 135 5.48 -5.80 -2.83
C ALA A 135 6.22 -6.66 -3.88
N ALA A 136 5.48 -7.52 -4.58
CA ALA A 136 6.03 -8.40 -5.60
C ALA A 136 6.44 -7.64 -6.87
N GLU A 137 5.57 -6.76 -7.38
CA GLU A 137 5.85 -5.95 -8.58
C GLU A 137 7.11 -5.08 -8.41
N ASP A 138 7.40 -4.65 -7.18
CA ASP A 138 8.59 -3.85 -6.86
C ASP A 138 9.82 -4.66 -6.42
N LEU A 139 9.80 -6.00 -6.53
CA LEU A 139 10.90 -6.88 -6.13
C LEU A 139 12.26 -6.40 -6.64
N ALA A 140 12.36 -6.05 -7.93
CA ALA A 140 13.62 -5.63 -8.55
C ALA A 140 14.18 -4.32 -7.97
N ARG A 141 13.31 -3.40 -7.52
CA ARG A 141 13.72 -2.10 -6.97
C ARG A 141 13.94 -2.14 -5.46
N ARG A 142 13.11 -2.91 -4.75
CA ARG A 142 13.10 -3.05 -3.30
C ARG A 142 14.19 -4.01 -2.82
N GLY A 143 14.56 -5.00 -3.63
CA GLY A 143 15.44 -6.10 -3.26
C GLY A 143 14.68 -7.24 -2.59
N GLU A 144 15.33 -8.39 -2.51
CA GLU A 144 14.70 -9.64 -2.11
C GLU A 144 14.27 -9.66 -0.64
N GLU A 145 15.16 -9.35 0.30
CA GLU A 145 14.85 -9.41 1.74
C GLU A 145 13.71 -8.46 2.18
N PRO A 146 13.67 -7.17 1.79
CA PRO A 146 12.55 -6.32 2.19
C PRO A 146 11.24 -6.70 1.50
N THR A 147 11.29 -7.35 0.32
CA THR A 147 10.10 -7.94 -0.30
C THR A 147 9.64 -9.18 0.45
N ARG A 148 10.57 -10.08 0.79
CA ARG A 148 10.30 -11.29 1.58
C ARG A 148 9.57 -10.94 2.88
N GLU A 149 10.10 -9.99 3.65
CA GLU A 149 9.51 -9.55 4.91
C GLU A 149 8.09 -9.00 4.72
N LEU A 150 7.87 -8.17 3.71
CA LEU A 150 6.55 -7.60 3.46
C LEU A 150 5.54 -8.66 3.00
N VAL A 151 5.95 -9.59 2.13
CA VAL A 151 5.14 -10.73 1.68
C VAL A 151 4.77 -11.62 2.88
N HIS A 152 5.74 -11.92 3.76
CA HIS A 152 5.52 -12.74 4.94
C HIS A 152 4.55 -12.10 5.92
N ARG A 153 4.78 -10.83 6.28
CA ARG A 153 3.88 -10.06 7.16
C ARG A 153 2.46 -9.99 6.60
N THR A 154 2.33 -9.77 5.30
CA THR A 154 1.02 -9.76 4.61
C THR A 154 0.35 -11.13 4.68
N GLY A 155 1.10 -12.21 4.38
CA GLY A 155 0.61 -13.59 4.47
C GLY A 155 0.11 -13.94 5.86
N ARG A 156 0.88 -13.60 6.91
CA ARG A 156 0.47 -13.83 8.32
C ARG A 156 -0.84 -13.14 8.69
N LEU A 157 -1.15 -11.99 8.10
CA LEU A 157 -2.44 -11.34 8.29
C LEU A 157 -3.55 -12.05 7.52
N MET A 158 -3.30 -12.45 6.27
CA MET A 158 -4.29 -13.10 5.42
C MET A 158 -4.69 -14.49 5.93
N VAL A 159 -3.75 -15.29 6.43
CA VAL A 159 -4.03 -16.66 6.92
C VAL A 159 -4.84 -16.72 8.22
N ARG A 160 -5.15 -15.58 8.84
CA ARG A 160 -6.06 -15.50 9.99
C ARG A 160 -7.50 -15.94 9.65
N THR A 161 -7.82 -16.04 8.36
CA THR A 161 -9.11 -16.55 7.88
C THR A 161 -8.88 -17.57 6.75
N PRO A 162 -9.76 -18.58 6.59
CA PRO A 162 -9.64 -19.53 5.47
C PRO A 162 -9.73 -18.87 4.09
N ALA A 163 -10.59 -17.85 3.96
CA ALA A 163 -10.74 -17.09 2.72
C ALA A 163 -9.46 -16.30 2.40
N GLY A 164 -8.84 -15.68 3.40
CA GLY A 164 -7.57 -14.97 3.24
C GLY A 164 -6.41 -15.90 2.94
N ALA A 165 -6.32 -17.08 3.57
CA ALA A 165 -5.31 -18.10 3.24
C ALA A 165 -5.40 -18.52 1.76
N THR A 166 -6.63 -18.83 1.29
CA THR A 166 -6.88 -19.17 -0.11
C THR A 166 -6.53 -18.00 -1.04
N GLY A 167 -6.84 -16.76 -0.62
CA GLY A 167 -6.49 -15.54 -1.35
C GLY A 167 -4.99 -15.32 -1.49
N PHE A 168 -4.25 -15.54 -0.40
CA PHE A 168 -2.80 -15.40 -0.36
C PHE A 168 -2.12 -16.43 -1.27
N ASP A 169 -2.50 -17.70 -1.15
CA ASP A 169 -2.00 -18.79 -1.99
C ASP A 169 -2.24 -18.52 -3.49
N ARG A 170 -3.46 -18.12 -3.85
CA ARG A 170 -3.80 -17.74 -5.23
C ARG A 170 -2.94 -16.57 -5.72
N GLY A 171 -2.83 -15.51 -4.90
CA GLY A 171 -2.05 -14.33 -5.23
C GLY A 171 -0.57 -14.64 -5.45
N LEU A 172 0.04 -15.48 -4.62
CA LEU A 172 1.42 -15.92 -4.80
C LEU A 172 1.63 -16.65 -6.12
N VAL A 173 0.71 -17.55 -6.50
CA VAL A 173 0.80 -18.27 -7.78
C VAL A 173 0.62 -17.33 -8.98
N GLU A 174 -0.32 -16.39 -8.91
CA GLU A 174 -0.53 -15.39 -9.96
C GLU A 174 0.72 -14.53 -10.16
N LEU A 175 1.30 -14.03 -9.06
CA LEU A 175 2.50 -13.22 -9.08
C LEU A 175 3.73 -14.02 -9.53
N ALA A 176 3.85 -15.28 -9.14
CA ALA A 176 4.93 -16.15 -9.59
C ALA A 176 4.93 -16.37 -11.12
N ARG A 177 3.75 -16.30 -11.75
CA ARG A 177 3.60 -16.38 -13.21
C ARG A 177 3.83 -15.03 -13.90
N GLY A 178 3.39 -13.94 -13.29
CA GLY A 178 3.36 -12.62 -13.93
C GLY A 178 4.58 -11.74 -13.67
N VAL A 179 5.27 -11.93 -12.52
CA VAL A 179 6.37 -11.06 -12.10
C VAL A 179 7.71 -11.78 -12.32
N PRO A 180 8.59 -11.24 -13.20
CA PRO A 180 9.91 -11.82 -13.44
C PRO A 180 10.72 -12.00 -12.16
N GLY A 181 11.31 -13.19 -11.99
CA GLY A 181 12.16 -13.52 -10.85
C GLY A 181 11.43 -13.78 -9.52
N PHE A 182 10.13 -13.48 -9.43
CA PHE A 182 9.38 -13.66 -8.18
C PHE A 182 9.23 -15.15 -7.80
N ALA A 183 8.94 -16.02 -8.77
CA ALA A 183 8.87 -17.47 -8.51
C ALA A 183 10.18 -18.02 -7.92
N ALA A 184 11.33 -17.61 -8.47
CA ALA A 184 12.63 -18.04 -7.99
C ALA A 184 12.94 -17.50 -6.58
N ALA A 185 12.56 -16.25 -6.29
CA ALA A 185 12.71 -15.67 -4.95
C ALA A 185 11.86 -16.41 -3.92
N VAL A 186 10.57 -16.63 -4.19
CA VAL A 186 9.69 -17.38 -3.27
C VAL A 186 10.18 -18.80 -3.06
N ALA A 187 10.64 -19.49 -4.12
CA ALA A 187 11.21 -20.83 -3.99
C ALA A 187 12.44 -20.86 -3.06
N ARG A 188 13.31 -19.84 -3.11
CA ARG A 188 14.43 -19.70 -2.17
C ARG A 188 13.95 -19.49 -0.74
N TRP A 189 13.04 -18.55 -0.50
CA TRP A 189 12.54 -18.27 0.87
C TRP A 189 11.91 -19.51 1.51
N LEU A 190 11.14 -20.27 0.73
CA LEU A 190 10.52 -21.53 1.17
C LEU A 190 11.54 -22.63 1.46
N SER A 191 12.69 -22.62 0.76
CA SER A 191 13.75 -23.62 0.95
C SER A 191 14.70 -23.24 2.09
N ASP A 192 15.00 -21.95 2.25
CA ASP A 192 15.92 -21.43 3.25
C ASP A 192 15.30 -21.42 4.66
N ALA A 193 13.99 -21.23 4.77
CA ALA A 193 13.27 -21.15 6.05
C ALA A 193 11.90 -21.86 6.02
N PRO A 194 11.82 -23.17 5.76
CA PRO A 194 10.56 -23.89 5.52
C PRO A 194 9.55 -23.77 6.68
N GLU A 195 10.04 -23.78 7.92
CA GLU A 195 9.22 -23.68 9.14
C GLU A 195 8.56 -22.29 9.27
N GLU A 196 9.24 -21.24 8.83
CA GLU A 196 8.72 -19.86 8.87
C GLU A 196 7.50 -19.69 7.94
N TRP A 197 7.46 -20.46 6.86
CA TRP A 197 6.42 -20.39 5.83
C TRP A 197 5.36 -21.50 5.95
N ALA A 198 5.55 -22.49 6.83
CA ALA A 198 4.65 -23.65 7.00
C ALA A 198 3.21 -23.24 7.34
N GLY A 199 3.06 -22.28 8.24
CA GLY A 199 1.74 -21.74 8.61
C GLY A 199 1.20 -20.67 7.65
N VAL A 200 1.93 -20.30 6.59
CA VAL A 200 1.62 -19.14 5.75
C VAL A 200 1.32 -19.53 4.30
N VAL A 201 2.00 -20.55 3.77
CA VAL A 201 1.88 -20.98 2.36
C VAL A 201 1.47 -22.44 2.30
N GLY A 202 0.36 -22.71 1.62
CA GLY A 202 -0.19 -24.06 1.49
C GLY A 202 0.71 -24.99 0.66
N PRO A 203 0.72 -26.31 0.93
CA PRO A 203 1.57 -27.28 0.22
C PRO A 203 1.40 -27.28 -1.31
N SER A 204 0.18 -27.05 -1.79
CA SER A 204 -0.12 -26.96 -3.23
C SER A 204 0.54 -25.74 -3.89
N THR A 205 0.56 -24.60 -3.20
CA THR A 205 1.25 -23.39 -3.66
C THR A 205 2.75 -23.59 -3.71
N ARG A 206 3.34 -24.21 -2.68
CA ARG A 206 4.78 -24.54 -2.63
C ARG A 206 5.20 -25.36 -3.85
N ARG A 207 4.43 -26.41 -4.18
CA ARG A 207 4.69 -27.24 -5.37
C ARG A 207 4.56 -26.44 -6.67
N MET A 208 3.55 -25.58 -6.79
CA MET A 208 3.35 -24.75 -7.98
C MET A 208 4.50 -23.75 -8.18
N VAL A 209 4.91 -23.06 -7.10
CA VAL A 209 6.04 -22.12 -7.13
C VAL A 209 7.33 -22.84 -7.50
N GLY A 210 7.59 -24.01 -6.90
CA GLY A 210 8.76 -24.82 -7.25
C GLY A 210 8.80 -25.19 -8.73
N ASN A 211 7.68 -25.66 -9.28
CA ASN A 211 7.58 -25.98 -10.71
C ASN A 211 7.85 -24.76 -11.60
N LEU A 212 7.33 -23.59 -11.24
CA LEU A 212 7.56 -22.33 -11.98
C LEU A 212 9.01 -21.85 -11.87
N ALA A 213 9.67 -22.09 -10.73
CA ALA A 213 11.07 -21.76 -10.52
C ALA A 213 12.04 -22.79 -11.14
N GLY A 214 11.54 -23.95 -11.57
CA GLY A 214 12.37 -25.08 -12.01
C GLY A 214 13.13 -25.77 -10.86
N VAL A 215 12.66 -25.63 -9.61
CA VAL A 215 13.33 -26.14 -8.40
C VAL A 215 12.33 -26.90 -7.53
N ARG A 216 12.75 -27.98 -6.87
CA ARG A 216 11.90 -28.68 -5.89
C ARG A 216 11.90 -27.90 -4.56
N VAL A 217 10.72 -27.50 -4.11
CA VAL A 217 10.50 -26.83 -2.82
C VAL A 217 9.98 -27.84 -1.79
N PRO A 218 10.43 -27.80 -0.53
CA PRO A 218 9.93 -28.67 0.54
C PRO A 218 8.41 -28.55 0.73
N ALA A 219 7.74 -29.67 1.02
CA ALA A 219 6.29 -29.72 1.22
C ALA A 219 5.89 -29.16 2.58
#